data_AF-A7RKS8-F1
#
_entry.id   AF-A7RKS8-F1
#
_cell.length_a   1.000
_cell.length_b   1.000
_cell.length_c   1.000
_cell.angle_alpha   90.00
_cell.angle_beta   90.00
_cell.angle_gamma   90.00
#
_symmetry.space_group_name_H-M   'P 1'
#
loop_
_entity.id
_entity.type
_entity.pdbx_description
1 polymer ?
#
loop_
_entity_poly.entity_id
_entity_poly.type
_entity_poly.pdbx_seq_one_letter_code
_entity_poly.pdbx_strand_id
1 'polypeptide(L)'
;ECPNDCSGHGVCNSALRTCYCDPGWRGLDCSQLDCCDSECSGHGKVSVGICKCFRGWRGTYCDNPGCPGHRTDCSGHGECNSATHVCVCENGWTGDGCEIPDCCNVECSGHGQCVNGACACDTLAGWRGSLCEVPGCAGVDGKDCSGHGTCDSANHKCICDPGWMGPACNDPCVHGREVAGSCVCDPCYTGSGCQSDGCNEECSGHGKCEDGKCCQCSPGWTGKACDI
;
A
#
# COMPACT_ATOMS: atom_id res chain seq x y z
N GLU A 1 34.39 43.24 9.85
CA GLU A 1 33.69 42.89 11.09
C GLU A 1 32.97 41.57 10.88
N CYS A 2 32.99 40.69 11.88
CA CYS A 2 32.29 39.41 11.79
C CYS A 2 30.79 39.62 12.01
N PRO A 3 29.93 38.81 11.35
CA PRO A 3 28.49 38.84 11.59
C PRO A 3 28.16 38.63 13.08
N ASN A 4 27.41 39.57 13.67
CA ASN A 4 26.95 39.57 15.08
C ASN A 4 28.03 39.25 16.13
N ASP A 5 29.29 39.56 15.85
CA ASP A 5 30.44 39.20 16.70
C ASP A 5 30.44 37.71 17.10
N CYS A 6 30.09 36.85 16.14
CA CYS A 6 29.97 35.40 16.34
C CYS A 6 29.02 35.01 17.48
N SER A 7 28.05 35.88 17.79
CA SER A 7 27.02 35.70 18.81
C SER A 7 27.53 35.27 20.19
N GLY A 8 28.82 35.51 20.47
CA GLY A 8 29.48 35.06 21.70
C GLY A 8 29.79 33.55 21.79
N HIS A 9 29.66 32.81 20.69
CA HIS A 9 29.83 31.34 20.62
C HIS A 9 30.87 30.92 19.57
N GLY A 10 31.91 31.72 19.40
CA GLY A 10 33.01 31.41 18.49
C GLY A 10 34.05 32.51 18.43
N VAL A 11 35.11 32.24 17.68
CA VAL A 11 36.23 33.17 17.47
C VAL A 11 36.11 33.85 16.10
N CYS A 12 36.09 35.18 16.09
CA CYS A 12 36.02 35.98 14.87
C CYS A 12 37.37 36.03 14.15
N ASN A 13 37.42 35.55 12.90
CA ASN A 13 38.52 35.83 11.99
C ASN A 13 38.23 37.09 11.18
N SER A 14 38.78 38.21 11.66
CA SER A 14 38.55 39.53 11.05
C SER A 14 39.10 39.68 9.63
N ALA A 15 40.13 38.90 9.25
CA ALA A 15 40.71 38.96 7.90
C ALA A 15 39.80 38.30 6.85
N LEU A 16 39.13 37.22 7.22
CA LEU A 16 38.21 36.48 6.34
C LEU A 16 36.74 36.85 6.55
N ARG A 17 36.43 37.63 7.60
CA ARG A 17 35.06 37.97 8.04
C ARG A 17 34.20 36.74 8.32
N THR A 18 34.80 35.72 8.92
CA THR A 18 34.15 34.43 9.20
C THR A 18 34.27 34.11 10.69
N CYS A 19 33.22 33.53 11.25
CA CYS A 19 33.22 33.00 12.60
C CYS A 19 33.62 31.52 12.60
N TYR A 20 34.57 31.16 13.47
CA TYR A 20 34.85 29.77 13.80
C TYR A 20 34.13 29.43 15.10
N CYS A 21 33.03 28.66 14.99
CA CYS A 21 32.15 28.40 16.12
C CYS A 21 32.76 27.43 17.13
N ASP A 22 32.42 27.66 18.40
CA ASP A 22 32.74 26.74 19.50
C ASP A 22 31.99 25.42 19.33
N PRO A 23 32.49 24.29 19.90
CA PRO A 23 31.78 23.01 19.85
C PRO A 23 30.33 23.14 20.34
N GLY A 24 29.39 22.61 19.56
CA GLY A 24 27.96 22.72 19.86
C GLY A 24 27.28 23.97 19.30
N TRP A 25 27.97 24.78 18.48
CA TRP A 25 27.41 25.94 17.79
C TRP A 25 27.77 25.94 16.30
N ARG A 26 26.86 26.44 15.47
CA ARG A 26 27.04 26.53 14.03
C ARG A 26 26.32 27.75 13.44
N GLY A 27 26.48 27.93 12.13
CA GLY A 27 25.94 29.07 11.39
C GLY A 27 27.00 30.14 11.11
N LEU A 28 26.65 31.11 10.28
CA LEU A 28 27.58 32.16 9.81
C LEU A 28 28.04 33.10 10.93
N ASP A 29 27.25 33.21 12.00
CA ASP A 29 27.50 34.01 13.18
C ASP A 29 27.45 33.20 14.49
N CYS A 30 27.51 31.86 14.40
CA CYS A 30 27.44 30.94 15.55
C CYS A 30 26.21 31.13 16.46
N SER A 31 25.13 31.75 15.97
CA SER A 31 23.89 31.94 16.72
C SER A 31 23.04 30.66 16.83
N GLN A 32 23.34 29.64 16.03
CA GLN A 32 22.57 28.40 16.00
C GLN A 32 23.26 27.38 16.88
N LEU A 33 22.57 26.94 17.94
CA LEU A 33 22.96 25.78 18.70
C LEU A 33 22.99 24.57 17.73
N ASP A 34 24.09 23.83 17.75
CA ASP A 34 24.23 22.62 16.96
C ASP A 34 23.45 21.49 17.66
N CYS A 35 22.13 21.50 17.49
CA CYS A 35 21.15 20.70 18.23
C CYS A 35 21.18 19.18 17.98
N CYS A 36 22.22 18.62 17.36
CA CYS A 36 22.14 17.28 16.77
C CYS A 36 22.67 16.12 17.63
N ASP A 37 23.15 16.35 18.86
CA ASP A 37 23.68 15.26 19.71
C ASP A 37 22.89 15.01 21.00
N SER A 38 22.12 15.99 21.50
CA SER A 38 21.35 15.82 22.75
C SER A 38 20.01 15.08 22.57
N GLU A 39 19.46 15.02 21.35
CA GLU A 39 18.18 14.31 21.11
C GLU A 39 18.37 12.80 20.90
N CYS A 40 19.55 12.35 20.48
CA CYS A 40 19.86 10.92 20.29
C CYS A 40 20.77 10.37 21.40
N SER A 41 20.73 10.98 22.59
CA SER A 41 21.53 10.58 23.76
C SER A 41 23.04 10.48 23.51
N GLY A 42 23.59 11.20 22.51
CA GLY A 42 24.98 11.08 22.07
C GLY A 42 25.34 9.72 21.45
N HIS A 43 24.33 8.91 21.11
CA HIS A 43 24.47 7.54 20.64
C HIS A 43 23.78 7.31 19.30
N GLY A 44 23.56 8.39 18.54
CA GLY A 44 22.99 8.32 17.21
C GLY A 44 23.14 9.65 16.47
N LYS A 45 22.74 9.64 15.20
CA LYS A 45 22.65 10.84 14.37
C LYS A 45 21.22 11.09 13.97
N VAL A 46 20.77 12.33 14.07
CA VAL A 46 19.44 12.71 13.56
C VAL A 46 19.45 12.61 12.03
N SER A 47 18.47 11.89 11.48
CA SER A 47 18.21 11.78 10.05
C SER A 47 16.71 11.93 9.81
N VAL A 48 16.29 13.01 9.16
CA VAL A 48 14.87 13.33 8.87
C VAL A 48 14.00 13.33 10.16
N GLY A 49 14.51 13.93 11.23
CA GLY A 49 13.79 14.05 12.51
C GLY A 49 13.69 12.75 13.33
N ILE A 50 14.39 11.69 12.93
CA ILE A 50 14.47 10.42 13.67
C ILE A 50 15.94 10.14 14.02
N CYS A 51 16.19 9.62 15.22
CA CYS A 51 17.53 9.19 15.62
C CYS A 51 17.93 7.88 14.94
N LYS A 52 18.99 7.93 14.13
CA LYS A 52 19.67 6.74 13.62
C LYS A 52 20.77 6.34 14.60
N CYS A 53 20.50 5.31 15.40
CA CYS A 53 21.42 4.90 16.46
C CYS A 53 22.73 4.31 15.95
N PHE A 54 23.79 4.53 16.70
CA PHE A 54 25.05 3.84 16.53
C PHE A 54 24.93 2.39 16.97
N ARG A 55 25.85 1.57 16.47
CA ARG A 55 25.91 0.15 16.81
C ARG A 55 26.03 -0.05 18.32
N GLY A 56 25.23 -0.95 18.87
CA GLY A 56 25.14 -1.18 20.32
C GLY A 56 24.08 -0.32 21.03
N TRP A 57 23.34 0.52 20.29
CA TRP A 57 22.28 1.36 20.83
C TRP A 57 21.00 1.26 20.00
N ARG A 58 19.86 1.40 20.66
CA ARG A 58 18.52 1.38 20.05
C ARG A 58 17.54 2.26 20.83
N GLY A 59 16.30 2.32 20.34
CA GLY A 59 15.25 3.17 20.89
C GLY A 59 15.09 4.47 20.10
N THR A 60 13.97 5.17 20.32
CA THR A 60 13.65 6.42 19.60
C THR A 60 14.68 7.52 19.84
N TYR A 61 15.38 7.46 20.96
CA TYR A 61 16.41 8.43 21.38
C TYR A 61 17.78 7.79 21.57
N CYS A 62 18.00 6.55 21.09
CA CYS A 62 19.25 5.80 21.23
C CYS A 62 19.76 5.67 22.68
N ASP A 63 18.83 5.62 23.62
CA ASP A 63 19.02 5.57 25.08
C ASP A 63 19.11 4.13 25.62
N ASN A 64 18.76 3.13 24.80
CA ASN A 64 18.74 1.73 25.21
C ASN A 64 19.95 0.99 24.63
N PRO A 65 20.87 0.46 25.46
CA PRO A 65 21.98 -0.36 24.99
C PRO A 65 21.49 -1.74 24.55
N GLY A 66 22.04 -2.29 23.47
CA GLY A 66 21.69 -3.61 22.98
C GLY A 66 21.88 -3.80 21.48
N CYS A 67 21.39 -4.93 20.98
CA CYS A 67 21.26 -5.12 19.52
C CYS A 67 20.20 -4.18 18.94
N PRO A 68 20.26 -3.86 17.64
CA PRO A 68 19.16 -3.18 16.94
C PRO A 68 17.82 -3.93 17.09
N GLY A 69 16.71 -3.20 17.00
CA GLY A 69 15.36 -3.75 17.12
C GLY A 69 14.34 -2.76 17.66
N HIS A 70 13.05 -3.08 17.51
CA HIS A 70 11.94 -2.26 17.97
C HIS A 70 11.44 -2.74 19.34
N ARG A 71 11.47 -1.85 20.35
CA ARG A 71 11.11 -2.10 21.77
C ARG A 71 12.01 -3.11 22.50
N THR A 72 12.42 -4.20 21.86
CA THR A 72 13.31 -5.25 22.38
C THR A 72 14.45 -5.54 21.42
N ASP A 73 15.48 -6.23 21.89
CA ASP A 73 16.61 -6.68 21.06
C ASP A 73 16.10 -7.58 19.93
N CYS A 74 16.58 -7.35 18.72
CA CYS A 74 16.16 -8.06 17.52
C CYS A 74 14.64 -8.09 17.33
N SER A 75 13.94 -7.07 17.84
CA SER A 75 12.48 -6.96 17.83
C SER A 75 11.74 -8.17 18.45
N GLY A 76 12.46 -9.04 19.19
CA GLY A 76 11.93 -10.31 19.69
C GLY A 76 11.83 -11.42 18.64
N HIS A 77 12.42 -11.24 17.46
CA HIS A 77 12.37 -12.14 16.31
C HIS A 77 13.76 -12.61 15.87
N GLY A 78 14.69 -12.73 16.81
CA GLY A 78 16.07 -13.08 16.52
C GLY A 78 16.92 -13.22 17.78
N GLU A 79 18.09 -13.83 17.60
CA GLU A 79 19.10 -13.94 18.64
C GLU A 79 20.11 -12.77 18.52
N CYS A 80 20.24 -12.01 19.60
CA CYS A 80 21.22 -10.93 19.70
C CYS A 80 22.61 -11.47 20.05
N ASN A 81 23.59 -11.27 19.18
CA ASN A 81 24.99 -11.46 19.55
C ASN A 81 25.49 -10.24 20.32
N SER A 82 25.60 -10.36 21.65
CA SER A 82 26.00 -9.26 22.53
C SER A 82 27.43 -8.75 22.33
N ALA A 83 28.32 -9.55 21.73
CA ALA A 83 29.70 -9.15 21.45
C ALA A 83 29.81 -8.29 20.19
N THR A 84 28.95 -8.56 19.20
CA THR A 84 28.96 -7.84 17.92
C THR A 84 27.80 -6.87 17.77
N HIS A 85 26.79 -6.91 18.65
CA HIS A 85 25.53 -6.17 18.52
C HIS A 85 24.84 -6.38 17.16
N VAL A 86 24.87 -7.62 16.66
CA VAL A 86 24.21 -8.03 15.41
C VAL A 86 23.14 -9.05 15.74
N CYS A 87 21.98 -8.91 15.10
CA CYS A 87 20.90 -9.87 15.20
C CYS A 87 21.04 -10.98 14.17
N VAL A 88 20.79 -12.22 14.60
CA VAL A 88 20.51 -13.35 13.71
C VAL A 88 19.02 -13.58 13.75
N CYS A 89 18.33 -13.28 12.65
CA CYS A 89 16.87 -13.34 12.61
C CYS A 89 16.35 -14.78 12.57
N GLU A 90 15.23 -14.99 13.26
CA GLU A 90 14.45 -16.22 13.15
C GLU A 90 13.83 -16.34 11.75
N ASN A 91 13.44 -17.57 11.37
CA ASN A 91 12.77 -17.80 10.09
C ASN A 91 11.53 -16.91 9.93
N GLY A 92 11.45 -16.21 8.80
CA GLY A 92 10.35 -15.29 8.50
C GLY A 92 10.60 -13.85 8.97
N TRP A 93 11.82 -13.51 9.40
CA TRP A 93 12.23 -12.16 9.76
C TRP A 93 13.60 -11.79 9.19
N THR A 94 13.77 -10.50 8.86
CA THR A 94 14.94 -9.88 8.24
C THR A 94 15.03 -8.41 8.67
N GLY A 95 16.01 -7.69 8.14
CA GLY A 95 16.41 -6.36 8.60
C GLY A 95 17.46 -6.42 9.71
N ASP A 96 18.10 -5.28 9.98
CA ASP A 96 19.24 -5.21 10.91
C ASP A 96 18.86 -5.61 12.34
N GLY A 97 17.61 -5.35 12.76
CA GLY A 97 17.04 -5.70 14.06
C GLY A 97 15.85 -6.66 13.97
N CYS A 98 15.76 -7.47 12.90
CA CYS A 98 14.68 -8.45 12.66
C CYS A 98 13.27 -7.86 12.77
N GLU A 99 13.13 -6.58 12.41
CA GLU A 99 11.88 -5.83 12.45
C GLU A 99 11.04 -5.99 11.18
N ILE A 100 11.64 -6.53 10.11
CA ILE A 100 11.01 -6.70 8.81
C ILE A 100 10.64 -8.18 8.67
N PRO A 101 9.37 -8.54 8.47
CA PRO A 101 9.02 -9.90 8.09
C PRO A 101 9.73 -10.30 6.78
N ASP A 102 10.49 -11.39 6.79
CA ASP A 102 11.20 -11.90 5.63
C ASP A 102 10.28 -12.71 4.73
N CYS A 103 9.76 -12.07 3.69
CA CYS A 103 8.98 -12.74 2.66
C CYS A 103 9.85 -13.57 1.67
N CYS A 104 11.18 -13.58 1.78
CA CYS A 104 12.07 -14.16 0.75
C CYS A 104 12.09 -15.69 0.69
N ASN A 105 11.39 -16.40 1.58
CA ASN A 105 11.17 -17.85 1.43
C ASN A 105 9.75 -18.20 0.97
N VAL A 106 8.94 -17.18 0.72
CA VAL A 106 7.56 -17.30 0.25
C VAL A 106 7.40 -16.27 -0.86
N GLU A 107 7.97 -16.55 -2.05
CA GLU A 107 7.22 -16.15 -3.24
C GLU A 107 5.80 -16.67 -2.98
N CYS A 108 4.79 -15.79 -2.96
CA CYS A 108 3.39 -16.11 -2.68
C CYS A 108 2.84 -17.07 -3.74
N SER A 109 3.44 -18.25 -3.85
CA SER A 109 3.46 -19.23 -4.92
C SER A 109 3.61 -18.65 -6.34
N GLY A 110 4.12 -17.42 -6.48
CA GLY A 110 4.09 -16.67 -7.75
C GLY A 110 2.69 -16.16 -8.14
N HIS A 111 1.74 -16.23 -7.22
CA HIS A 111 0.31 -15.97 -7.38
C HIS A 111 -0.20 -14.86 -6.44
N GLY A 112 0.69 -14.00 -5.96
CA GLY A 112 0.34 -12.90 -5.06
C GLY A 112 1.51 -11.96 -4.79
N GLN A 113 1.23 -10.92 -4.02
CA GLN A 113 2.22 -9.93 -3.59
C GLN A 113 2.39 -9.99 -2.07
N CYS A 114 3.63 -9.87 -1.58
CA CYS A 114 3.85 -9.74 -0.14
C CYS A 114 3.53 -8.32 0.32
N VAL A 115 2.63 -8.18 1.29
CA VAL A 115 2.25 -6.91 1.92
C VAL A 115 2.32 -7.10 3.43
N ASN A 116 3.20 -6.35 4.12
CA ASN A 116 3.38 -6.39 5.58
C ASN A 116 3.61 -7.80 6.17
N GLY A 117 4.36 -8.66 5.48
CA GLY A 117 4.65 -10.02 5.94
C GLY A 117 3.54 -11.05 5.71
N ALA A 118 2.49 -10.70 4.97
CA ALA A 118 1.44 -11.62 4.54
C ALA A 118 1.28 -11.58 3.01
N CYS A 119 0.89 -12.71 2.43
CA CYS A 119 0.61 -12.79 0.99
C CYS A 119 -0.79 -12.24 0.67
N ALA A 120 -0.84 -11.19 -0.13
CA ALA A 120 -2.04 -10.73 -0.81
C ALA A 120 -2.18 -11.50 -2.13
N CYS A 121 -3.02 -12.54 -2.13
CA CYS A 121 -3.21 -13.40 -3.29
C CYS A 121 -3.98 -12.74 -4.42
N ASP A 122 -3.65 -13.13 -5.65
CA ASP A 122 -4.43 -12.79 -6.83
C ASP A 122 -5.74 -13.60 -6.85
N THR A 123 -6.72 -13.04 -6.16
CA THR A 123 -8.06 -13.60 -6.06
C THR A 123 -8.83 -13.58 -7.37
N LEU A 124 -8.42 -12.77 -8.36
CA LEU A 124 -9.02 -12.78 -9.70
C LEU A 124 -8.47 -13.92 -10.56
N ALA A 125 -7.20 -14.27 -10.37
CA ALA A 125 -6.61 -15.48 -10.93
C ALA A 125 -7.01 -16.76 -10.14
N GLY A 126 -7.80 -16.61 -9.07
CA GLY A 126 -8.36 -17.71 -8.30
C GLY A 126 -7.36 -18.37 -7.36
N TRP A 127 -6.40 -17.62 -6.82
CA TRP A 127 -5.44 -18.14 -5.85
C TRP A 127 -5.76 -17.70 -4.43
N ARG A 128 -5.59 -18.63 -3.48
CA ARG A 128 -5.86 -18.42 -2.07
C ARG A 128 -4.92 -19.24 -1.19
N GLY A 129 -5.10 -19.13 0.12
CA GLY A 129 -4.19 -19.72 1.10
C GLY A 129 -3.26 -18.66 1.69
N SER A 130 -2.55 -19.02 2.76
CA SER A 130 -1.61 -18.11 3.43
C SER A 130 -0.43 -17.73 2.56
N LEU A 131 -0.13 -18.53 1.53
CA LEU A 131 0.99 -18.39 0.61
C LEU A 131 0.53 -18.42 -0.86
N CYS A 132 -0.76 -18.24 -1.13
CA CYS A 132 -1.39 -18.32 -2.45
C CYS A 132 -1.14 -19.65 -3.19
N GLU A 133 -0.96 -20.72 -2.42
CA GLU A 133 -0.63 -22.07 -2.85
C GLU A 133 -1.85 -22.91 -3.21
N VAL A 134 -3.04 -22.46 -2.79
CA VAL A 134 -4.29 -23.18 -2.99
C VAL A 134 -4.94 -22.69 -4.29
N PRO A 135 -5.01 -23.53 -5.33
CA PRO A 135 -5.78 -23.22 -6.53
C PRO A 135 -7.29 -23.22 -6.20
N GLY A 136 -7.98 -22.21 -6.68
CA GLY A 136 -9.41 -21.97 -6.51
C GLY A 136 -9.98 -21.24 -7.73
N CYS A 137 -11.01 -20.43 -7.51
CA CYS A 137 -11.63 -19.67 -8.59
C CYS A 137 -11.73 -18.19 -8.23
N ALA A 138 -11.96 -17.36 -9.25
CA ALA A 138 -12.15 -15.94 -9.06
C ALA A 138 -13.22 -15.65 -8.01
N GLY A 139 -12.98 -14.67 -7.13
CA GLY A 139 -13.88 -14.43 -6.00
C GLY A 139 -13.57 -13.15 -5.22
N VAL A 140 -14.60 -12.54 -4.64
CA VAL A 140 -14.44 -11.43 -3.69
C VAL A 140 -14.59 -11.90 -2.24
N ASP A 141 -14.13 -11.07 -1.29
CA ASP A 141 -14.22 -11.33 0.16
C ASP A 141 -13.63 -12.69 0.60
N GLY A 142 -12.64 -13.20 -0.15
CA GLY A 142 -11.96 -14.46 0.15
C GLY A 142 -12.80 -15.72 -0.10
N LYS A 143 -13.89 -15.63 -0.88
CA LYS A 143 -14.74 -16.77 -1.23
C LYS A 143 -14.62 -17.11 -2.71
N ASP A 144 -14.40 -18.39 -3.02
CA ASP A 144 -14.46 -18.87 -4.40
C ASP A 144 -15.84 -18.56 -4.99
N CYS A 145 -15.86 -18.03 -6.22
CA CYS A 145 -17.09 -17.61 -6.90
C CYS A 145 -17.95 -16.67 -6.08
N SER A 146 -17.32 -15.88 -5.20
CA SER A 146 -17.96 -14.93 -4.28
C SER A 146 -19.02 -15.56 -3.37
N GLY A 147 -19.05 -16.90 -3.27
CA GLY A 147 -20.09 -17.66 -2.56
C GLY A 147 -21.40 -17.82 -3.34
N HIS A 148 -21.44 -17.46 -4.62
CA HIS A 148 -22.61 -17.49 -5.50
C HIS A 148 -22.39 -18.41 -6.70
N GLY A 149 -21.75 -19.55 -6.47
CA GLY A 149 -21.53 -20.54 -7.50
C GLY A 149 -20.65 -21.68 -7.04
N THR A 150 -20.47 -22.64 -7.94
CA THR A 150 -19.56 -23.78 -7.76
C THR A 150 -18.25 -23.51 -8.50
N CYS A 151 -17.12 -23.72 -7.83
CA CYS A 151 -15.79 -23.58 -8.41
C CYS A 151 -15.32 -24.88 -9.06
N ASP A 152 -15.02 -24.83 -10.37
CA ASP A 152 -14.20 -25.83 -11.04
C ASP A 152 -12.72 -25.42 -10.92
N SER A 153 -12.08 -25.88 -9.84
CA SER A 153 -10.70 -25.55 -9.50
C SER A 153 -9.67 -26.12 -10.49
N ALA A 154 -10.04 -27.08 -11.33
CA ALA A 154 -9.14 -27.61 -12.36
C ALA A 154 -8.97 -26.63 -13.53
N ASN A 155 -10.00 -25.82 -13.80
CA ASN A 155 -10.02 -24.83 -14.88
C ASN A 155 -10.08 -23.39 -14.37
N HIS A 156 -10.02 -23.17 -13.05
CA HIS A 156 -10.18 -21.88 -12.38
C HIS A 156 -11.45 -21.12 -12.80
N LYS A 157 -12.54 -21.86 -13.05
CA LYS A 157 -13.77 -21.32 -13.62
C LYS A 157 -14.95 -21.48 -12.67
N CYS A 158 -15.69 -20.41 -12.48
CA CYS A 158 -16.93 -20.43 -11.73
C CYS A 158 -18.12 -20.84 -12.60
N ILE A 159 -18.98 -21.68 -12.02
CA ILE A 159 -20.33 -21.95 -12.50
C ILE A 159 -21.28 -21.22 -11.55
N CYS A 160 -21.80 -20.08 -11.99
CA CYS A 160 -22.60 -19.21 -11.13
C CYS A 160 -23.98 -19.81 -10.83
N ASP A 161 -24.46 -19.52 -9.62
CA ASP A 161 -25.84 -19.79 -9.23
C ASP A 161 -26.80 -18.89 -10.03
N PRO A 162 -28.06 -19.30 -10.23
CA PRO A 162 -29.06 -18.48 -10.92
C PRO A 162 -29.14 -17.06 -10.34
N GLY A 163 -29.18 -16.07 -11.22
CA GLY A 163 -29.19 -14.66 -10.89
C GLY A 163 -27.81 -14.02 -10.68
N TRP A 164 -26.71 -14.78 -10.74
CA TRP A 164 -25.34 -14.26 -10.58
C TRP A 164 -24.50 -14.47 -11.82
N MET A 165 -23.65 -13.49 -12.12
CA MET A 165 -22.91 -13.39 -13.36
C MET A 165 -21.48 -12.91 -13.12
N GLY A 166 -20.71 -12.94 -14.21
CA GLY A 166 -19.31 -12.53 -14.21
C GLY A 166 -18.36 -13.68 -13.85
N PRO A 167 -17.05 -13.47 -14.05
CA PRO A 167 -16.04 -14.52 -13.84
C PRO A 167 -15.95 -15.00 -12.40
N ALA A 168 -16.31 -14.15 -11.44
CA ALA A 168 -16.30 -14.42 -10.01
C ALA A 168 -17.70 -14.60 -9.41
N CYS A 169 -18.77 -14.62 -10.23
CA CYS A 169 -20.17 -14.66 -9.77
C CYS A 169 -20.55 -13.57 -8.76
N ASN A 170 -19.97 -12.38 -8.88
CA ASN A 170 -20.26 -11.25 -8.01
C ASN A 170 -21.24 -10.24 -8.63
N ASP A 171 -21.63 -10.43 -9.90
CA ASP A 171 -22.49 -9.49 -10.60
C ASP A 171 -23.95 -10.01 -10.58
N PRO A 172 -24.83 -9.46 -9.74
CA PRO A 172 -26.23 -9.87 -9.74
C PRO A 172 -26.93 -9.38 -11.02
N CYS A 173 -27.75 -10.23 -11.64
CA CYS A 173 -28.59 -9.88 -12.79
C CYS A 173 -29.80 -9.05 -12.32
N VAL A 174 -29.72 -7.73 -12.47
CA VAL A 174 -30.72 -6.78 -11.93
C VAL A 174 -31.66 -6.21 -13.00
N HIS A 175 -31.12 -5.65 -14.08
CA HIS A 175 -31.88 -5.02 -15.17
C HIS A 175 -31.78 -5.85 -16.44
N GLY A 176 -32.24 -7.10 -16.36
CA GLY A 176 -32.17 -8.02 -17.47
C GLY A 176 -32.78 -9.36 -17.13
N ARG A 177 -32.71 -10.28 -18.09
CA ARG A 177 -33.20 -11.63 -17.95
C ARG A 177 -32.07 -12.63 -18.11
N GLU A 178 -31.97 -13.56 -17.17
CA GLU A 178 -31.05 -14.68 -17.31
C GLU A 178 -31.49 -15.63 -18.44
N VAL A 179 -30.56 -15.85 -19.38
CA VAL A 179 -30.70 -16.80 -20.49
C VAL A 179 -29.41 -17.58 -20.61
N ALA A 180 -29.48 -18.89 -20.34
CA ALA A 180 -28.35 -19.81 -20.44
C ALA A 180 -27.09 -19.40 -19.63
N GLY A 181 -27.29 -18.89 -18.41
CA GLY A 181 -26.19 -18.49 -17.52
C GLY A 181 -25.54 -17.15 -17.86
N SER A 182 -26.19 -16.34 -18.71
CA SER A 182 -25.81 -14.95 -19.00
C SER A 182 -27.00 -14.03 -18.74
N CYS A 183 -26.77 -12.85 -18.19
CA CYS A 183 -27.80 -11.82 -18.07
C CYS A 183 -27.92 -11.08 -19.41
N VAL A 184 -29.05 -11.28 -20.09
CA VAL A 184 -29.40 -10.49 -21.27
C VAL A 184 -29.98 -9.19 -20.78
N CYS A 185 -29.21 -8.11 -20.92
CA CYS A 185 -29.60 -6.81 -20.40
C CYS A 185 -30.84 -6.27 -21.08
N ASP A 186 -31.70 -5.66 -20.25
CA ASP A 186 -32.70 -4.75 -20.74
C ASP A 186 -32.00 -3.59 -21.48
N PRO A 187 -32.69 -2.92 -22.42
CA PRO A 187 -32.15 -1.73 -23.03
C PRO A 187 -31.59 -0.78 -21.97
N CYS A 188 -30.48 -0.11 -22.28
CA CYS A 188 -29.85 0.92 -21.44
C CYS A 188 -29.03 0.42 -20.27
N TYR A 189 -28.86 -0.89 -20.13
CA TYR A 189 -28.02 -1.47 -19.11
C TYR A 189 -26.91 -2.31 -19.75
N THR A 190 -25.75 -2.29 -19.12
CA THR A 190 -24.55 -2.98 -19.60
C THR A 190 -23.82 -3.67 -18.45
N GLY A 191 -22.83 -4.49 -18.78
CA GLY A 191 -22.10 -5.31 -17.81
C GLY A 191 -22.68 -6.72 -17.70
N SER A 192 -21.92 -7.60 -17.03
CA SER A 192 -22.24 -9.02 -16.87
C SER A 192 -23.56 -9.29 -16.15
N GLY A 193 -23.92 -8.46 -15.16
CA GLY A 193 -25.19 -8.51 -14.43
C GLY A 193 -26.14 -7.35 -14.76
N CYS A 194 -25.84 -6.55 -15.79
CA CYS A 194 -26.64 -5.39 -16.19
C CYS A 194 -26.81 -4.35 -15.07
N GLN A 195 -25.80 -4.24 -14.20
CA GLN A 195 -25.76 -3.29 -13.09
C GLN A 195 -25.26 -1.89 -13.50
N SER A 196 -24.61 -1.78 -14.66
CA SER A 196 -24.05 -0.52 -15.11
C SER A 196 -25.07 0.22 -15.97
N ASP A 197 -25.29 1.50 -15.67
CA ASP A 197 -26.05 2.39 -16.55
C ASP A 197 -25.32 2.50 -17.89
N GLY A 198 -25.90 1.93 -18.95
CA GLY A 198 -25.46 2.12 -20.34
C GLY A 198 -25.83 3.49 -20.91
N CYS A 199 -26.22 4.41 -20.04
CA CYS A 199 -26.82 5.70 -20.36
C CYS A 199 -25.78 6.82 -20.56
N ASN A 200 -24.56 6.51 -21.00
CA ASN A 200 -23.65 7.54 -21.55
C ASN A 200 -22.63 6.96 -22.56
N GLU A 201 -22.18 7.84 -23.46
CA GLU A 201 -21.61 7.65 -24.82
C GLU A 201 -22.65 7.39 -25.93
N GLU A 202 -23.84 6.86 -25.63
CA GLU A 202 -24.82 6.47 -26.67
C GLU A 202 -25.89 7.53 -27.04
N CYS A 203 -26.11 8.63 -26.30
CA CYS A 203 -27.14 9.62 -26.69
C CYS A 203 -26.68 10.65 -27.74
N SER A 204 -25.54 10.41 -28.40
CA SER A 204 -24.92 11.29 -29.42
C SER A 204 -24.78 12.78 -29.02
N GLY A 205 -24.82 13.10 -27.72
CA GLY A 205 -24.87 14.48 -27.22
C GLY A 205 -26.22 15.20 -27.42
N HIS A 206 -27.24 14.50 -27.89
CA HIS A 206 -28.56 15.04 -28.24
C HIS A 206 -29.70 14.54 -27.35
N GLY A 207 -29.43 13.77 -26.29
CA GLY A 207 -30.44 13.29 -25.35
C GLY A 207 -30.04 13.42 -23.88
N LYS A 208 -31.04 13.32 -23.00
CA LYS A 208 -30.85 13.20 -21.54
C LYS A 208 -31.25 11.82 -21.06
N CYS A 209 -30.53 11.30 -20.07
CA CYS A 209 -30.87 10.06 -19.40
C CYS A 209 -31.86 10.30 -18.26
N GLU A 210 -32.99 9.61 -18.30
CA GLU A 210 -33.95 9.51 -17.20
C GLU A 210 -34.12 8.05 -16.79
N ASP A 211 -34.41 7.83 -15.51
CA ASP A 211 -34.59 6.51 -14.89
C ASP A 211 -35.49 5.60 -15.74
N GLY A 212 -34.89 4.58 -16.39
CA GLY A 212 -35.58 3.60 -17.23
C GLY A 212 -35.79 3.95 -18.72
N LYS A 213 -35.21 5.04 -19.25
CA LYS A 213 -35.18 5.34 -20.71
C LYS A 213 -33.77 5.73 -21.17
N CYS A 214 -33.21 4.97 -22.12
CA CYS A 214 -31.81 5.10 -22.61
C CYS A 214 -31.47 6.52 -23.02
N CYS A 215 -32.35 7.15 -23.78
CA CYS A 215 -32.15 8.52 -24.18
C CYS A 215 -33.52 9.17 -24.36
N GLN A 216 -33.70 10.32 -23.72
CA GLN A 216 -34.77 11.25 -24.01
C GLN A 216 -34.23 12.30 -24.98
N CYS A 217 -34.53 12.14 -26.26
CA CYS A 217 -33.98 13.00 -27.30
C CYS A 217 -34.47 14.43 -27.21
N SER A 218 -33.56 15.37 -27.47
CA SER A 218 -33.85 16.79 -27.61
C SER A 218 -34.77 17.03 -28.82
N PRO A 219 -35.57 18.10 -28.83
CA PRO A 219 -36.46 18.39 -29.94
C PRO A 219 -35.71 18.43 -31.29
N GLY A 220 -36.20 17.65 -32.26
CA GLY A 220 -35.57 17.50 -33.58
C GLY A 220 -34.67 16.28 -33.74
N TRP A 221 -34.47 15.50 -32.67
CA TRP A 221 -33.72 14.24 -32.69
C TRP A 221 -34.62 13.06 -32.31
N THR A 222 -34.39 11.92 -32.93
CA THR A 222 -35.12 10.66 -32.81
C THR A 222 -34.14 9.49 -32.87
N GLY A 223 -34.63 8.26 -32.72
CA GLY A 223 -33.77 7.07 -32.60
C GLY A 223 -33.46 6.71 -31.14
N LYS A 224 -32.97 5.50 -30.91
CA LYS A 224 -32.68 4.99 -29.55
C LYS A 224 -31.48 5.68 -28.90
N ALA A 225 -30.58 6.19 -29.75
CA ALA A 225 -29.34 6.90 -29.42
C ALA A 225 -29.43 8.42 -29.68
N CYS A 226 -30.59 8.94 -30.08
CA CYS A 226 -30.76 10.34 -30.48
C CYS A 226 -29.84 10.77 -31.64
N ASP A 227 -29.71 9.90 -32.63
CA ASP A 227 -28.82 10.01 -33.79
C ASP A 227 -29.54 10.30 -35.11
N ILE A 228 -30.88 10.36 -35.12
CA ILE A 228 -31.73 10.54 -36.33
C ILE A 228 -32.52 11.84 -36.31
#